data_AF-A0A7V2SLA0-F1
#
_entry.id   AF-A0A7V2SLA0-F1
#
_cell.length_a   1.000
_cell.length_b   1.000
_cell.length_c   1.000
_cell.angle_alpha   90.00
_cell.angle_beta   90.00
_cell.angle_gamma   90.00
#
_symmetry.space_group_name_H-M   'P 1'
#
loop_
_entity.id
_entity.type
_entity.pdbx_description
1 polymer ?
#
loop_
_entity_poly.entity_id
_entity_poly.type
_entity_poly.pdbx_seq_one_letter_code
_entity_poly.pdbx_strand_id
1 'polypeptide(L)'
;VNFVSHTVVIGFTAGAAILIATTQMKHVLGIAVPKGESFLYTWMDIWRDRDEFNYDVIAIGGLTVVLAIAIKMISRKLPNLLIALIAGSALAYYLNDGTNGIILVGKIPGHLPPFSVPDLSFDALRLMAPNAFAIALLGLIEASSIARAIASKSHQRIDGNQEFIGQGLSNMVGSFFSCYAGSGSFTRSGINYEAGARTPMSAIFAALILLLIVYFISPLTAYLPIASMGGVILVVAYSLIDIKQIRHVFESSTSEAVILIATFFATLFLELEFAIYLGVLLSLIIFLGRTSSPEIAVLAPDVDPRYDRMMLTETNSKPLDECPHLKIIRIDMSVYFGSLNFIQSKLYKISEKQNRKHIVIIADGINFIDLAGAEMLCEEADRLEEEGGGLYFAGLKPIVYHSFGKTHAIKHIGNNHFFDHKPDAFKTLHRLIRKQGKCEGCKFRVFKECREDPEIS
;
A
#
# COMPACT_ATOMS: atom_id res chain seq x y z
N VAL A 1 7.07 0.85 -9.17
CA VAL A 1 5.81 1.17 -8.45
C VAL A 1 5.92 0.66 -7.02
N ASN A 2 6.60 1.42 -6.15
CA ASN A 2 6.71 1.11 -4.71
C ASN A 2 5.77 2.00 -3.85
N PHE A 3 5.00 2.89 -4.50
CA PHE A 3 4.26 3.96 -3.83
C PHE A 3 2.75 3.74 -3.77
N VAL A 4 2.24 2.64 -4.34
CA VAL A 4 0.84 2.27 -4.14
C VAL A 4 0.80 1.27 -3.00
N SER A 5 0.18 1.68 -1.88
CA SER A 5 0.02 0.80 -0.72
C SER A 5 -0.81 -0.42 -1.10
N HIS A 6 -0.42 -1.59 -0.56
CA HIS A 6 -1.20 -2.82 -0.68
C HIS A 6 -2.66 -2.62 -0.21
N THR A 7 -2.87 -1.74 0.76
CA THR A 7 -4.17 -1.36 1.29
C THR A 7 -5.08 -0.70 0.24
N VAL A 8 -4.52 0.10 -0.67
CA VAL A 8 -5.27 0.70 -1.79
C VAL A 8 -5.80 -0.40 -2.72
N VAL A 9 -4.96 -1.40 -3.02
CA VAL A 9 -5.34 -2.52 -3.89
C VAL A 9 -6.46 -3.35 -3.26
N ILE A 10 -6.38 -3.65 -1.95
CA ILE A 10 -7.44 -4.36 -1.23
C ILE A 10 -8.76 -3.58 -1.29
N GLY A 11 -8.72 -2.29 -0.94
CA GLY A 11 -9.91 -1.42 -0.93
C GLY A 11 -10.55 -1.30 -2.32
N PHE A 12 -9.74 -1.04 -3.35
CA PHE A 12 -10.17 -0.98 -4.74
C PHE A 12 -10.77 -2.31 -5.22
N THR A 13 -10.11 -3.44 -4.94
CA THR A 13 -10.58 -4.77 -5.38
C THR A 13 -11.92 -5.13 -4.73
N ALA A 14 -12.08 -4.83 -3.44
CA ALA A 14 -13.34 -5.06 -2.73
C ALA A 14 -14.48 -4.16 -3.27
N GLY A 15 -14.18 -2.88 -3.56
CA GLY A 15 -15.14 -1.96 -4.18
C GLY A 15 -15.54 -2.40 -5.59
N ALA A 16 -14.55 -2.77 -6.41
CA ALA A 16 -14.77 -3.27 -7.77
C ALA A 16 -15.58 -4.57 -7.77
N ALA A 17 -15.34 -5.49 -6.82
CA ALA A 17 -16.12 -6.70 -6.65
C ALA A 17 -17.61 -6.40 -6.42
N ILE A 18 -17.92 -5.44 -5.55
CA ILE A 18 -19.31 -5.03 -5.29
C ILE A 18 -19.91 -4.33 -6.51
N LEU A 19 -19.16 -3.45 -7.17
CA LEU A 19 -19.61 -2.79 -8.40
C LEU A 19 -19.92 -3.82 -9.50
N ILE A 20 -19.03 -4.79 -9.71
CA ILE A 20 -19.25 -5.91 -10.64
C ILE A 20 -20.54 -6.63 -10.25
N ALA A 21 -20.70 -7.03 -8.99
CA ALA A 21 -21.90 -7.72 -8.54
C ALA A 21 -23.18 -6.91 -8.83
N THR A 22 -23.17 -5.60 -8.55
CA THR A 22 -24.28 -4.69 -8.86
C THR A 22 -24.58 -4.63 -10.36
N THR A 23 -23.58 -4.53 -11.23
CA THR A 23 -23.81 -4.53 -12.70
C THR A 23 -24.41 -5.84 -13.20
N GLN A 24 -24.18 -6.96 -12.50
CA GLN A 24 -24.74 -8.27 -12.86
C GLN A 24 -26.15 -8.51 -12.34
N MET A 25 -26.61 -7.76 -11.32
CA MET A 25 -27.93 -7.97 -10.72
C MET A 25 -29.05 -7.89 -11.77
N LYS A 26 -28.98 -6.95 -12.72
CA LYS A 26 -29.97 -6.84 -13.80
C LYS A 26 -30.11 -8.11 -14.65
N HIS A 27 -29.00 -8.83 -14.86
CA HIS A 27 -28.96 -10.06 -15.65
C HIS A 27 -29.52 -11.27 -14.90
N VAL A 28 -29.40 -11.27 -13.58
CA VAL A 28 -29.85 -12.35 -12.70
C VAL A 28 -31.30 -12.15 -12.26
N LEU A 29 -31.76 -10.90 -12.16
CA LEU A 29 -33.13 -10.53 -11.82
C LEU A 29 -34.05 -10.43 -13.06
N GLY A 30 -33.46 -10.31 -14.26
CA GLY A 30 -34.20 -10.24 -15.51
C GLY A 30 -34.85 -8.89 -15.79
N ILE A 31 -34.29 -7.81 -15.26
CA ILE A 31 -34.80 -6.44 -15.42
C ILE A 31 -33.91 -5.61 -16.36
N ALA A 32 -34.52 -4.62 -17.01
CA ALA A 32 -33.82 -3.70 -17.91
C ALA A 32 -33.34 -2.46 -17.13
N VAL A 33 -32.08 -2.46 -16.71
CA VAL A 33 -31.44 -1.25 -16.15
C VAL A 33 -30.66 -0.51 -17.26
N PRO A 34 -30.80 0.82 -17.39
CA PRO A 34 -30.05 1.61 -18.36
C PRO A 34 -28.54 1.36 -18.28
N LYS A 35 -27.85 1.46 -19.43
CA LYS A 35 -26.39 1.32 -19.46
C LYS A 35 -25.74 2.59 -18.92
N GLY A 36 -24.70 2.43 -18.10
CA GLY A 36 -23.90 3.55 -17.59
C GLY A 36 -24.52 4.27 -16.38
N GLU A 37 -25.54 3.70 -15.74
CA GLU A 37 -26.05 4.24 -14.48
C GLU A 37 -25.00 4.19 -13.37
N SER A 38 -25.09 5.16 -12.46
CA SER A 38 -24.27 5.13 -11.24
C SER A 38 -24.67 3.97 -10.34
N PHE A 39 -23.77 3.59 -9.44
CA PHE A 39 -23.99 2.52 -8.46
C PHE A 39 -25.29 2.70 -7.67
N LEU A 40 -25.58 3.92 -7.19
CA LEU A 40 -26.78 4.20 -6.39
C LEU A 40 -28.05 4.15 -7.24
N TYR A 41 -28.03 4.76 -8.43
CA TYR A 41 -29.19 4.75 -9.32
C TYR A 41 -29.54 3.33 -9.76
N THR A 42 -28.54 2.48 -10.01
CA THR A 42 -28.75 1.06 -10.33
C THR A 42 -29.56 0.36 -9.24
N TRP A 43 -29.24 0.57 -7.95
CA TRP A 43 -29.99 -0.04 -6.85
C TRP A 43 -31.38 0.58 -6.65
N MET A 44 -31.55 1.87 -6.93
CA MET A 44 -32.86 2.52 -6.93
C MET A 44 -33.77 1.96 -8.02
N ASP A 45 -33.22 1.75 -9.21
CA ASP A 45 -33.93 1.15 -10.35
C ASP A 45 -34.29 -0.31 -10.09
N ILE A 46 -33.36 -1.11 -9.55
CA ILE A 46 -33.64 -2.49 -9.11
C ILE A 46 -34.80 -2.52 -8.09
N TRP A 47 -34.84 -1.56 -7.17
CA TRP A 47 -35.89 -1.48 -6.16
C TRP A 47 -37.23 -1.01 -6.73
N ARG A 48 -37.20 -0.06 -7.67
CA ARG A 48 -38.38 0.48 -8.35
C ARG A 48 -39.05 -0.60 -9.20
N ASP A 49 -38.25 -1.34 -9.97
CA ASP A 49 -38.73 -2.28 -10.99
C ASP A 49 -38.81 -3.72 -10.43
N ARG A 50 -38.90 -3.86 -9.10
CA ARG A 50 -38.92 -5.16 -8.40
C ARG A 50 -40.09 -6.06 -8.75
N ASP A 51 -41.21 -5.46 -9.14
CA ASP A 51 -42.42 -6.18 -9.51
C ASP A 51 -42.31 -6.76 -10.95
N GLU A 52 -41.29 -6.35 -11.71
CA GLU A 52 -40.98 -6.85 -13.06
C GLU A 52 -39.94 -7.98 -13.06
N PHE A 53 -39.57 -8.49 -11.88
CA PHE A 53 -38.59 -9.58 -11.77
C PHE A 53 -39.05 -10.84 -12.50
N ASN A 54 -38.14 -11.41 -13.29
CA ASN A 54 -38.40 -12.63 -14.05
C ASN A 54 -37.94 -13.85 -13.26
N TYR A 55 -38.89 -14.64 -12.76
CA TYR A 55 -38.61 -15.80 -11.91
C TYR A 55 -37.84 -16.91 -12.64
N ASP A 56 -38.02 -17.11 -13.94
CA ASP A 56 -37.27 -18.11 -14.71
C ASP A 56 -35.79 -17.70 -14.83
N VAL A 57 -35.54 -16.41 -15.09
CA VAL A 57 -34.18 -15.85 -15.12
C VAL A 57 -33.51 -15.97 -13.75
N ILE A 58 -34.23 -15.67 -12.67
CA ILE A 58 -33.75 -15.82 -11.30
C ILE A 58 -33.44 -17.28 -10.99
N ALA A 59 -34.29 -18.22 -11.41
CA ALA A 59 -34.06 -19.65 -11.21
C ALA A 59 -32.79 -20.13 -11.93
N ILE A 60 -32.56 -19.68 -13.16
CA ILE A 60 -31.36 -20.01 -13.95
C ILE A 60 -30.10 -19.44 -13.30
N GLY A 61 -30.10 -18.15 -12.96
CA GLY A 61 -28.97 -17.48 -12.31
C GLY A 61 -28.69 -18.08 -10.92
N GLY A 62 -29.74 -18.28 -10.12
CA GLY A 62 -29.68 -18.87 -8.80
C GLY A 62 -29.17 -20.30 -8.80
N LEU A 63 -29.67 -21.16 -9.71
CA LEU A 63 -29.15 -22.52 -9.89
C LEU A 63 -27.65 -22.50 -10.21
N THR A 64 -27.24 -21.59 -11.09
CA THR A 64 -25.83 -21.44 -11.48
C THR A 64 -24.96 -21.07 -10.27
N VAL A 65 -25.39 -20.11 -9.44
CA VAL A 65 -24.68 -19.72 -8.21
C VAL A 65 -24.62 -20.89 -7.21
N VAL A 66 -25.76 -21.51 -6.92
CA VAL A 66 -25.87 -22.59 -5.93
C VAL A 66 -24.99 -23.77 -6.34
N LEU A 67 -25.06 -24.22 -7.60
CA LEU A 67 -24.24 -25.32 -8.08
C LEU A 67 -22.76 -24.98 -8.10
N ALA A 68 -22.38 -23.77 -8.52
CA ALA A 68 -20.98 -23.35 -8.52
C ALA A 68 -20.36 -23.40 -7.11
N ILE A 69 -21.13 -22.99 -6.08
CA ILE A 69 -20.72 -23.04 -4.68
C ILE A 69 -20.72 -24.48 -4.17
N ALA A 70 -21.80 -25.24 -4.39
CA ALA A 70 -21.93 -26.63 -3.93
C ALA A 70 -20.81 -27.53 -4.48
N ILE A 71 -20.52 -27.44 -5.79
CA ILE A 71 -19.44 -28.21 -6.42
C ILE A 71 -18.08 -27.82 -5.83
N LYS A 72 -17.83 -26.53 -5.60
CA LYS A 72 -16.59 -26.06 -4.97
C LYS A 72 -16.41 -26.60 -3.55
N MET A 73 -17.51 -26.76 -2.80
CA MET A 73 -17.50 -27.35 -1.46
C MET A 73 -17.22 -28.86 -1.51
N ILE A 74 -17.76 -29.57 -2.49
CA ILE A 74 -17.55 -31.02 -2.66
C ILE A 74 -16.12 -31.32 -3.16
N SER A 75 -15.67 -30.66 -4.22
CA SER A 75 -14.35 -30.86 -4.80
C SER A 75 -13.82 -29.61 -5.48
N ARG A 76 -12.67 -29.13 -4.97
CA ARG A 76 -11.93 -28.01 -5.58
C ARG A 76 -11.25 -28.35 -6.92
N LYS A 77 -11.19 -29.63 -7.29
CA LYS A 77 -10.55 -30.10 -8.53
C LYS A 77 -11.49 -30.04 -9.74
N LEU A 78 -12.80 -30.02 -9.51
CA LEU A 78 -13.79 -29.97 -10.60
C LEU A 78 -13.92 -28.54 -11.12
N PRO A 79 -14.15 -28.35 -12.44
CA PRO A 79 -14.38 -27.03 -13.03
C PRO A 79 -15.79 -26.53 -12.67
N ASN A 80 -15.97 -26.12 -11.42
CA ASN A 80 -17.24 -25.78 -10.80
C ASN A 80 -18.05 -24.74 -11.59
N LEU A 81 -17.40 -23.68 -12.08
CA LEU A 81 -18.04 -22.62 -12.86
C LEU A 81 -18.56 -23.15 -14.22
N LEU A 82 -17.78 -24.02 -14.89
CA LEU A 82 -18.17 -24.61 -16.18
C LEU A 82 -19.37 -25.55 -16.01
N ILE A 83 -19.33 -26.42 -15.00
CA ILE A 83 -20.44 -27.36 -14.72
C ILE A 83 -21.71 -26.58 -14.36
N ALA A 84 -21.60 -25.55 -13.52
CA ALA A 84 -22.72 -24.71 -13.16
C ALA A 84 -23.31 -23.96 -14.37
N LEU A 85 -22.45 -23.44 -15.26
CA LEU A 85 -22.87 -22.79 -16.49
C LEU A 85 -23.62 -23.76 -17.42
N ILE A 86 -23.13 -24.99 -17.56
CA ILE A 86 -23.79 -26.04 -18.35
C ILE A 86 -25.16 -26.38 -17.75
N ALA A 87 -25.24 -26.54 -16.43
CA ALA A 87 -26.50 -26.84 -15.75
C ALA A 87 -27.52 -25.70 -15.89
N GLY A 88 -27.09 -24.44 -15.73
CA GLY A 88 -27.93 -23.28 -15.97
C GLY A 88 -28.40 -23.17 -17.43
N SER A 89 -27.52 -23.50 -18.39
CA SER A 89 -27.88 -23.56 -19.81
C SER A 89 -28.88 -24.67 -20.12
N ALA A 90 -28.75 -25.84 -19.47
CA ALA A 90 -29.70 -26.94 -19.60
C ALA A 90 -31.07 -26.59 -19.02
N LEU A 91 -31.11 -25.94 -17.86
CA LEU A 91 -32.36 -25.44 -17.27
C LEU A 91 -33.01 -24.39 -18.19
N ALA A 92 -32.24 -23.43 -18.68
CA ALA A 92 -32.73 -22.43 -19.60
C ALA A 92 -33.28 -23.06 -20.89
N TYR A 93 -32.62 -24.08 -21.43
CA TYR A 93 -33.12 -24.80 -22.60
C TYR A 93 -34.49 -25.45 -22.35
N TYR A 94 -34.73 -25.96 -21.14
CA TYR A 94 -36.03 -26.54 -20.76
C TYR A 94 -37.13 -25.50 -20.50
N LEU A 95 -36.77 -24.37 -19.87
CA LEU A 95 -37.72 -23.29 -19.52
C LEU A 95 -37.99 -22.32 -20.67
N ASN A 96 -37.12 -22.28 -21.68
CA ASN A 96 -37.25 -21.33 -22.78
C ASN A 96 -38.28 -21.81 -23.80
N ASP A 97 -39.48 -21.26 -23.68
CA ASP A 97 -40.59 -21.40 -24.64
C ASP A 97 -40.62 -20.28 -25.70
N GLY A 98 -39.63 -19.37 -25.69
CA GLY A 98 -39.55 -18.21 -26.56
C GLY A 98 -40.31 -16.97 -26.07
N THR A 99 -41.10 -17.07 -25.01
CA THR A 99 -41.88 -15.96 -24.43
C THR A 99 -41.39 -15.50 -23.05
N ASN A 100 -40.63 -16.34 -22.34
CA ASN A 100 -40.24 -16.11 -20.94
C ASN A 100 -39.08 -15.13 -20.73
N GLY A 101 -38.75 -14.27 -21.71
CA GLY A 101 -37.76 -13.20 -21.54
C GLY A 101 -36.31 -13.65 -21.28
N ILE A 102 -35.99 -14.93 -21.47
CA ILE A 102 -34.65 -15.49 -21.27
C ILE A 102 -33.73 -15.02 -22.40
N ILE A 103 -32.80 -14.13 -22.08
CA ILE A 103 -31.84 -13.59 -23.04
C ILE A 103 -30.63 -14.53 -23.14
N LEU A 104 -30.31 -14.95 -24.37
CA LEU A 104 -29.13 -15.75 -24.69
C LEU A 104 -28.01 -14.87 -25.24
N VAL A 105 -26.76 -15.29 -25.07
CA VAL A 105 -25.56 -14.56 -25.55
C VAL A 105 -25.52 -14.47 -27.07
N GLY A 106 -26.01 -15.49 -27.77
CA GLY A 106 -25.91 -15.61 -29.23
C GLY A 106 -24.60 -16.24 -29.70
N LYS A 107 -24.46 -16.37 -31.02
CA LYS A 107 -23.29 -17.02 -31.63
C LYS A 107 -22.12 -16.05 -31.66
N ILE A 108 -21.06 -16.37 -30.92
CA ILE A 108 -19.79 -15.63 -30.98
C ILE A 108 -19.07 -16.01 -32.27
N PRO A 109 -18.44 -15.07 -32.99
CA PRO A 109 -17.68 -15.38 -34.21
C PRO A 109 -16.59 -16.43 -33.93
N GLY A 110 -16.67 -17.56 -34.63
CA GLY A 110 -15.74 -18.70 -34.49
C GLY A 110 -14.45 -18.53 -35.31
N HIS A 111 -14.00 -17.30 -35.53
CA HIS A 111 -12.75 -17.00 -36.23
C HIS A 111 -11.80 -16.24 -35.32
N LEU A 112 -10.51 -16.26 -35.65
CA LEU A 112 -9.52 -15.43 -34.98
C LEU A 112 -9.88 -13.94 -35.12
N PRO A 113 -9.62 -13.10 -34.09
CA PRO A 113 -9.73 -11.66 -34.24
C PRO A 113 -8.86 -11.18 -35.40
N PRO A 114 -9.36 -10.29 -36.28
CA PRO A 114 -8.54 -9.74 -37.36
C PRO A 114 -7.42 -8.89 -36.77
N PHE A 115 -6.31 -8.80 -37.49
CA PHE A 115 -5.29 -7.81 -37.21
C PHE A 115 -5.89 -6.41 -37.38
N SER A 116 -5.80 -5.58 -36.33
CA SER A 116 -6.27 -4.21 -36.29
C SER A 116 -5.11 -3.29 -35.87
N VAL A 117 -5.05 -2.07 -36.40
CA VAL A 117 -4.07 -1.08 -35.95
C VAL A 117 -4.79 -0.14 -34.99
N PRO A 118 -4.31 0.05 -33.74
CA PRO A 118 -4.93 0.97 -32.80
C PRO A 118 -4.86 2.42 -33.33
N ASP A 119 -5.88 3.23 -33.05
CA ASP A 119 -5.84 4.66 -33.35
C ASP A 119 -4.83 5.37 -32.46
N LEU A 120 -3.78 5.92 -33.07
CA LEU A 120 -2.70 6.67 -32.41
C LEU A 120 -2.83 8.17 -32.64
N SER A 121 -4.01 8.67 -33.04
CA SER A 121 -4.29 10.09 -33.15
C SER A 121 -4.07 10.81 -31.81
N PHE A 122 -3.67 12.08 -31.88
CA PHE A 122 -3.45 12.89 -30.68
C PHE A 122 -4.71 13.00 -29.82
N ASP A 123 -5.89 13.10 -30.44
CA ASP A 123 -7.16 13.19 -29.74
C ASP A 123 -7.51 11.89 -29.01
N ALA A 124 -7.30 10.73 -29.64
CA ALA A 124 -7.48 9.44 -28.98
C ALA A 124 -6.50 9.26 -27.80
N LEU A 125 -5.22 9.60 -28.00
CA LEU A 125 -4.22 9.56 -26.94
C LEU A 125 -4.59 10.48 -25.78
N ARG A 126 -5.01 11.72 -26.06
CA ARG A 126 -5.41 12.68 -25.03
C ARG A 126 -6.62 12.22 -24.23
N LEU A 127 -7.62 11.63 -24.90
CA LEU A 127 -8.84 11.14 -24.26
C LEU A 127 -8.58 9.87 -23.43
N MET A 128 -7.74 8.96 -23.93
CA MET A 128 -7.51 7.66 -23.31
C MET A 128 -6.35 7.65 -22.30
N ALA A 129 -5.40 8.59 -22.38
CA ALA A 129 -4.20 8.58 -21.54
C ALA A 129 -4.47 8.49 -20.02
N PRO A 130 -5.42 9.24 -19.43
CA PRO A 130 -5.69 9.13 -18.00
C PRO A 130 -6.16 7.72 -17.60
N ASN A 131 -7.03 7.12 -18.40
CA ASN A 131 -7.65 5.83 -18.09
C ASN A 131 -6.68 4.69 -18.40
N ALA A 132 -5.91 4.82 -19.49
CA ALA A 132 -4.81 3.91 -19.82
C ALA A 132 -3.73 3.92 -18.74
N PHE A 133 -3.37 5.09 -18.20
CA PHE A 133 -2.40 5.18 -17.10
C PHE A 133 -2.93 4.52 -15.82
N ALA A 134 -4.19 4.77 -15.45
CA ALA A 134 -4.80 4.13 -14.29
C ALA A 134 -4.85 2.60 -14.41
N ILE A 135 -5.29 2.08 -15.57
CA ILE A 135 -5.35 0.64 -15.85
C ILE A 135 -3.94 0.04 -15.88
N ALA A 136 -2.96 0.71 -16.50
CA ALA A 136 -1.58 0.25 -16.54
C ALA A 136 -0.98 0.19 -15.13
N LEU A 137 -1.18 1.23 -14.31
CA LEU A 137 -0.69 1.27 -12.94
C LEU A 137 -1.30 0.12 -12.12
N LEU A 138 -2.63 -0.05 -12.17
CA LEU A 138 -3.34 -1.12 -11.48
C LEU A 138 -2.85 -2.50 -11.94
N GLY A 139 -2.80 -2.74 -13.24
CA GLY A 139 -2.36 -4.01 -13.83
C GLY A 139 -0.92 -4.36 -13.44
N LEU A 140 -0.01 -3.39 -13.46
CA LEU A 140 1.38 -3.61 -13.03
C LEU A 140 1.48 -3.91 -11.53
N ILE A 141 0.68 -3.25 -10.69
CA ILE A 141 0.65 -3.51 -9.25
C ILE A 141 0.12 -4.91 -8.98
N GLU A 142 -1.00 -5.28 -9.61
CA GLU A 142 -1.61 -6.60 -9.49
C GLU A 142 -0.66 -7.69 -9.95
N ALA A 143 -0.11 -7.57 -11.17
CA ALA A 143 0.88 -8.51 -11.72
C ALA A 143 2.09 -8.66 -10.79
N SER A 144 2.64 -7.56 -10.27
CA SER A 144 3.79 -7.62 -9.35
C SER A 144 3.45 -8.26 -8.00
N SER A 145 2.22 -8.06 -7.51
CA SER A 145 1.73 -8.64 -6.26
C SER A 145 1.51 -10.15 -6.41
N ILE A 146 0.91 -10.57 -7.53
CA ILE A 146 0.76 -11.99 -7.90
C ILE A 146 2.13 -12.65 -8.03
N ALA A 147 3.04 -12.03 -8.79
CA ALA A 147 4.37 -12.55 -9.02
C ALA A 147 5.12 -12.78 -7.69
N ARG A 148 5.07 -11.80 -6.77
CA ARG A 148 5.64 -11.93 -5.42
C ARG A 148 4.96 -13.01 -4.58
N ALA A 149 3.64 -13.12 -4.63
CA ALA A 149 2.88 -14.14 -3.89
C ALA A 149 3.24 -15.56 -4.34
N ILE A 150 3.37 -15.78 -5.66
CA ILE A 150 3.82 -17.06 -6.22
C ILE A 150 5.30 -17.30 -5.91
N ALA A 151 6.16 -16.29 -6.09
CA ALA A 151 7.59 -16.37 -5.81
C ALA A 151 7.92 -16.73 -4.35
N SER A 152 7.11 -16.25 -3.40
CA SER A 152 7.23 -16.61 -1.98
C SER A 152 7.03 -18.12 -1.75
N LYS A 153 6.12 -18.74 -2.51
CA LYS A 153 5.86 -20.19 -2.45
C LYS A 153 6.81 -21.02 -3.30
N SER A 154 7.24 -20.49 -4.45
CA SER A 154 8.11 -21.18 -5.40
C SER A 154 9.60 -20.97 -5.13
N HIS A 155 9.94 -20.07 -4.21
CA HIS A 155 11.29 -19.61 -3.89
C HIS A 155 12.07 -19.03 -5.09
N GLN A 156 11.34 -18.55 -6.10
CA GLN A 156 11.93 -17.89 -7.26
C GLN A 156 12.28 -16.42 -6.95
N ARG A 157 13.33 -15.92 -7.59
CA ARG A 157 13.63 -14.48 -7.60
C ARG A 157 12.95 -13.84 -8.80
N ILE A 158 12.20 -12.78 -8.56
CA ILE A 158 11.48 -12.03 -9.60
C ILE A 158 12.16 -10.68 -9.77
N ASP A 159 12.43 -10.31 -11.03
CA ASP A 159 12.77 -8.95 -11.40
C ASP A 159 11.49 -8.19 -11.78
N GLY A 160 11.13 -7.19 -10.98
CA GLY A 160 9.94 -6.39 -11.20
C GLY A 160 9.99 -5.54 -12.48
N ASN A 161 11.18 -5.10 -12.90
CA ASN A 161 11.33 -4.34 -14.15
C ASN A 161 11.07 -5.25 -15.35
N GLN A 162 11.58 -6.49 -15.30
CA GLN A 162 11.34 -7.48 -16.34
C GLN A 162 9.86 -7.85 -16.48
N GLU A 163 9.14 -7.97 -15.36
CA GLU A 163 7.69 -8.18 -15.36
C GLU A 163 6.96 -7.01 -16.04
N PHE A 164 7.36 -5.76 -15.77
CA PHE A 164 6.73 -4.59 -16.36
C PHE A 164 6.95 -4.52 -17.87
N ILE A 165 8.16 -4.85 -18.33
CA ILE A 165 8.45 -4.96 -19.76
C ILE A 165 7.58 -6.05 -20.39
N GLY A 166 7.45 -7.21 -19.74
CA GLY A 166 6.61 -8.31 -20.22
C GLY A 166 5.12 -7.92 -20.35
N GLN A 167 4.55 -7.29 -19.32
CA GLN A 167 3.17 -6.80 -19.33
C GLN A 167 2.95 -5.72 -20.41
N GLY A 168 3.91 -4.79 -20.54
CA GLY A 168 3.86 -3.75 -21.57
C GLY A 168 3.88 -4.34 -22.98
N LEU A 169 4.80 -5.26 -23.27
CA LEU A 169 4.89 -5.97 -24.55
C LEU A 169 3.63 -6.79 -24.83
N SER A 170 3.10 -7.52 -23.84
CA SER A 170 1.87 -8.29 -23.99
C SER A 170 0.68 -7.41 -24.38
N ASN A 171 0.53 -6.25 -23.76
CA ASN A 171 -0.55 -5.31 -24.04
C ASN A 171 -0.35 -4.57 -25.37
N MET A 172 0.88 -4.18 -25.70
CA MET A 172 1.19 -3.59 -27.01
C MET A 172 0.87 -4.56 -28.15
N VAL A 173 1.32 -5.81 -28.07
CA VAL A 173 1.01 -6.82 -29.09
C VAL A 173 -0.49 -7.14 -29.11
N GLY A 174 -1.12 -7.32 -27.95
CA GLY A 174 -2.55 -7.61 -27.83
C GLY A 174 -3.44 -6.52 -28.43
N SER A 175 -3.02 -5.25 -28.38
CA SER A 175 -3.77 -4.14 -28.96
C SER A 175 -4.02 -4.30 -30.47
N PHE A 176 -3.15 -5.03 -31.18
CA PHE A 176 -3.31 -5.32 -32.61
C PHE A 176 -4.28 -6.45 -32.94
N PHE A 177 -4.82 -7.12 -31.92
CA PHE A 177 -5.77 -8.24 -32.06
C PHE A 177 -7.06 -7.96 -31.30
N SER A 178 -7.42 -6.69 -31.16
CA SER A 178 -8.62 -6.21 -30.46
C SER A 178 -8.73 -6.73 -29.03
N CYS A 179 -7.61 -6.97 -28.35
CA CYS A 179 -7.60 -7.32 -26.94
C CYS A 179 -7.84 -6.08 -26.08
N TYR A 180 -8.59 -6.27 -24.99
CA TYR A 180 -8.62 -5.32 -23.90
C TYR A 180 -7.32 -5.40 -23.08
N ALA A 181 -7.07 -4.39 -22.25
CA ALA A 181 -5.89 -4.37 -21.39
C ALA A 181 -5.86 -5.59 -20.45
N GLY A 182 -4.80 -6.39 -20.57
CA GLY A 182 -4.56 -7.60 -19.79
C GLY A 182 -3.56 -7.38 -18.65
N SER A 183 -3.70 -8.22 -17.61
CA SER A 183 -2.83 -8.28 -16.44
C SER A 183 -2.68 -9.73 -15.97
N GLY A 184 -1.92 -9.96 -14.90
CA GLY A 184 -1.91 -11.22 -14.16
C GLY A 184 -3.29 -11.56 -13.57
N SER A 185 -3.47 -12.81 -13.14
CA SER A 185 -4.69 -13.25 -12.45
C SER A 185 -4.34 -14.13 -11.26
N PHE A 186 -4.66 -13.69 -10.04
CA PHE A 186 -4.38 -14.43 -8.81
C PHE A 186 -4.93 -15.85 -8.84
N THR A 187 -6.18 -16.02 -9.29
CA THR A 187 -6.87 -17.31 -9.34
C THR A 187 -6.25 -18.23 -10.39
N ARG A 188 -6.00 -17.76 -11.60
CA ARG A 188 -5.39 -18.57 -12.66
C ARG A 188 -3.94 -18.94 -12.35
N SER A 189 -3.14 -18.01 -11.86
CA SER A 189 -1.75 -18.26 -11.48
C SER A 189 -1.66 -19.22 -10.28
N GLY A 190 -2.55 -19.07 -9.29
CA GLY A 190 -2.64 -19.98 -8.15
C GLY A 190 -2.98 -21.42 -8.57
N ILE A 191 -4.03 -21.61 -9.37
CA ILE A 191 -4.43 -22.93 -9.87
C ILE A 191 -3.32 -23.54 -10.74
N ASN A 192 -2.70 -22.75 -11.62
CA ASN A 192 -1.61 -23.22 -12.48
C ASN A 192 -0.41 -23.70 -11.65
N TYR A 193 -0.06 -22.96 -10.58
CA TYR A 193 0.99 -23.34 -9.65
C TYR A 193 0.64 -24.61 -8.86
N GLU A 194 -0.58 -24.70 -8.31
CA GLU A 194 -1.06 -25.88 -7.57
C GLU A 194 -1.19 -27.13 -8.45
N ALA A 195 -1.46 -26.95 -9.75
CA ALA A 195 -1.43 -28.02 -10.75
C ALA A 195 -0.01 -28.51 -11.08
N GLY A 196 1.03 -27.90 -10.50
CA GLY A 196 2.43 -28.30 -10.65
C GLY A 196 3.17 -27.65 -11.82
N ALA A 197 2.65 -26.56 -12.38
CA ALA A 197 3.35 -25.83 -13.45
C ALA A 197 4.68 -25.26 -12.96
N ARG A 198 5.76 -25.51 -13.71
CA ARG A 198 7.12 -25.07 -13.38
C ARG A 198 7.72 -24.06 -14.37
N THR A 199 7.18 -23.96 -15.57
CA THR A 199 7.70 -23.11 -16.64
C THR A 199 6.59 -22.28 -17.30
N PRO A 200 6.92 -21.16 -17.96
CA PRO A 200 5.94 -20.34 -18.69
C PRO A 200 5.22 -21.09 -19.81
N MET A 201 5.73 -22.25 -20.26
CA MET A 201 5.09 -23.08 -21.28
C MET A 201 3.66 -23.47 -20.92
N SER A 202 3.33 -23.61 -19.62
CA SER A 202 1.96 -23.90 -19.19
C SER A 202 0.96 -22.83 -19.67
N ALA A 203 1.35 -21.55 -19.62
CA ALA A 203 0.51 -20.46 -20.10
C ALA A 203 0.36 -20.47 -21.63
N ILE A 204 1.42 -20.84 -22.36
CA ILE A 204 1.38 -20.99 -23.82
C ILE A 204 0.43 -22.11 -24.22
N PHE A 205 0.53 -23.29 -23.59
CA PHE A 205 -0.41 -24.39 -23.85
C PHE A 205 -1.84 -24.01 -23.48
N ALA A 206 -2.05 -23.32 -22.36
CA ALA A 206 -3.38 -22.84 -21.98
C ALA A 206 -3.97 -21.88 -23.03
N ALA A 207 -3.17 -20.97 -23.59
CA ALA A 207 -3.60 -20.07 -24.65
C ALA A 207 -3.95 -20.80 -25.95
N LEU A 208 -3.14 -21.78 -26.35
CA LEU A 208 -3.40 -22.61 -27.54
C LEU A 208 -4.67 -23.46 -27.38
N ILE A 209 -4.87 -24.07 -26.21
CA ILE A 209 -6.08 -24.83 -25.90
C ILE A 209 -7.30 -23.91 -25.90
N LEU A 210 -7.19 -22.71 -25.32
CA LEU A 210 -8.26 -21.71 -25.34
C LEU A 210 -8.63 -21.32 -26.77
N LEU A 211 -7.64 -21.13 -27.65
CA LEU A 211 -7.89 -20.83 -29.07
C LEU A 211 -8.69 -21.94 -29.76
N LEU A 212 -8.31 -23.20 -29.53
CA LEU A 212 -9.05 -24.36 -30.06
C LEU A 212 -10.47 -24.41 -29.49
N ILE A 213 -10.63 -24.20 -28.18
CA ILE A 213 -11.93 -24.16 -27.51
C ILE A 213 -12.83 -23.10 -28.13
N VAL A 214 -12.35 -21.87 -28.33
CA VAL A 214 -13.15 -20.79 -28.93
C VAL A 214 -13.60 -21.16 -30.35
N TYR A 215 -12.72 -21.77 -31.14
CA TYR A 215 -13.03 -22.21 -32.50
C TYR A 215 -14.12 -23.29 -32.54
N PHE A 216 -14.00 -24.34 -31.71
CA PHE A 216 -14.93 -25.47 -31.73
C PHE A 216 -16.24 -25.22 -30.95
N ILE A 217 -16.19 -24.45 -29.87
CA ILE A 217 -17.32 -24.22 -28.96
C ILE A 217 -18.15 -22.99 -29.38
N SER A 218 -17.67 -22.14 -30.29
CA SER A 218 -18.40 -20.97 -30.83
C SER A 218 -19.89 -21.22 -31.14
N PRO A 219 -20.31 -22.33 -31.80
CA PRO A 219 -21.72 -22.59 -32.04
C PRO A 219 -22.54 -22.84 -30.76
N LEU A 220 -21.92 -23.42 -29.73
CA LEU A 220 -22.58 -23.72 -28.45
C LEU A 220 -22.84 -22.46 -27.62
N THR A 221 -22.13 -21.35 -27.87
CA THR A 221 -22.35 -20.10 -27.13
C THR A 221 -23.75 -19.52 -27.35
N ALA A 222 -24.40 -19.88 -28.46
CA ALA A 222 -25.78 -19.46 -28.75
C ALA A 222 -26.79 -19.98 -27.72
N TYR A 223 -26.47 -21.06 -27.00
CA TYR A 223 -27.33 -21.64 -25.97
C TYR A 223 -27.03 -21.12 -24.56
N LEU A 224 -26.03 -20.25 -24.40
CA LEU A 224 -25.64 -19.73 -23.09
C LEU A 224 -26.60 -18.62 -22.64
N PRO A 225 -27.28 -18.77 -21.48
CA PRO A 225 -28.12 -17.72 -20.92
C PRO A 225 -27.26 -16.63 -20.28
N ILE A 226 -27.64 -15.37 -20.50
CA ILE A 226 -26.99 -14.23 -19.84
C ILE A 226 -27.16 -14.32 -18.31
N ALA A 227 -28.28 -14.88 -17.84
CA ALA A 227 -28.54 -15.12 -16.42
C ALA A 227 -27.49 -16.03 -15.76
N SER A 228 -27.12 -17.13 -16.44
CA SER A 228 -26.07 -18.03 -15.96
C SER A 228 -24.69 -17.37 -15.97
N MET A 229 -24.38 -16.58 -17.00
CA MET A 229 -23.15 -15.77 -17.04
C MET A 229 -23.09 -14.79 -15.87
N GLY A 230 -24.19 -14.09 -15.59
CA GLY A 230 -24.32 -13.21 -14.43
C GLY A 230 -24.10 -13.95 -13.12
N GLY A 231 -24.68 -15.14 -12.96
CA GLY A 231 -24.47 -16.01 -11.80
C GLY A 231 -23.00 -16.42 -11.61
N VAL A 232 -22.31 -16.81 -12.69
CA VAL A 232 -20.87 -17.10 -12.66
C VAL A 232 -20.07 -15.87 -12.23
N ILE A 233 -20.36 -14.70 -12.80
CA ILE A 233 -19.68 -13.45 -12.47
C ILE A 233 -19.93 -13.04 -11.01
N LEU A 234 -21.12 -13.28 -10.45
CA LEU A 234 -21.39 -13.05 -9.02
C LEU A 234 -20.50 -13.91 -8.12
N VAL A 235 -20.32 -15.19 -8.45
CA VAL A 235 -19.42 -16.09 -7.71
C VAL A 235 -17.97 -15.62 -7.81
N VAL A 236 -17.55 -15.14 -8.97
CA VAL A 236 -16.20 -14.57 -9.18
C VAL A 236 -16.04 -13.29 -8.38
N ALA A 237 -16.99 -12.36 -8.44
CA ALA A 237 -16.98 -11.11 -7.69
C ALA A 237 -16.84 -11.36 -6.18
N TYR A 238 -17.63 -12.29 -5.63
CA TYR A 238 -17.48 -12.69 -4.23
C TYR A 238 -16.08 -13.20 -3.89
N SER A 239 -15.45 -13.95 -4.81
CA SER A 239 -14.10 -14.49 -4.59
C SER A 239 -12.97 -13.45 -4.61
N LEU A 240 -13.22 -12.25 -5.14
CA LEU A 240 -12.27 -11.14 -5.13
C LEU A 240 -12.20 -10.45 -3.76
N ILE A 241 -13.20 -10.63 -2.89
CA ILE A 241 -13.25 -9.99 -1.58
C ILE A 241 -12.43 -10.82 -0.57
N ASP A 242 -11.21 -10.36 -0.26
CA ASP A 242 -10.38 -10.97 0.78
C ASP A 242 -10.71 -10.41 2.18
N ILE A 243 -11.72 -11.02 2.82
CA ILE A 243 -12.17 -10.63 4.17
C ILE A 243 -11.03 -10.73 5.20
N LYS A 244 -10.08 -11.66 5.03
CA LYS A 244 -8.97 -11.84 5.98
C LYS A 244 -8.00 -10.66 5.89
N GLN A 245 -7.65 -10.25 4.67
CA GLN A 245 -6.78 -9.09 4.46
C GLN A 245 -7.46 -7.79 4.89
N ILE A 246 -8.76 -7.61 4.59
CA ILE A 246 -9.52 -6.45 5.07
C ILE A 246 -9.47 -6.39 6.60
N ARG A 247 -9.77 -7.49 7.30
CA ARG A 247 -9.71 -7.56 8.76
C ARG A 247 -8.31 -7.25 9.30
N HIS A 248 -7.28 -7.82 8.69
CA HIS A 248 -5.89 -7.57 9.09
C HIS A 248 -5.51 -6.09 8.96
N VAL A 249 -5.96 -5.40 7.92
CA VAL A 249 -5.77 -3.95 7.76
C VAL A 249 -6.39 -3.18 8.94
N PHE A 250 -7.65 -3.48 9.29
CA PHE A 250 -8.33 -2.84 10.43
C PHE A 250 -7.66 -3.11 11.77
N GLU A 251 -7.08 -4.30 11.96
CA GLU A 251 -6.35 -4.68 13.18
C GLU A 251 -4.94 -4.05 13.23
N SER A 252 -4.36 -3.68 12.09
CA SER A 252 -2.97 -3.19 12.00
C SER A 252 -2.82 -1.70 12.31
N SER A 253 -3.62 -0.83 11.69
CA SER A 253 -3.46 0.62 11.82
C SER A 253 -4.72 1.38 11.39
N THR A 254 -5.11 2.38 12.19
CA THR A 254 -6.23 3.27 11.86
C THR A 254 -6.01 4.02 10.55
N SER A 255 -4.78 4.43 10.25
CA SER A 255 -4.50 5.15 9.00
C SER A 255 -4.63 4.24 7.77
N GLU A 256 -4.25 2.97 7.88
CA GLU A 256 -4.48 1.99 6.80
C GLU A 256 -5.97 1.69 6.62
N ALA A 257 -6.73 1.56 7.72
CA ALA A 257 -8.18 1.41 7.66
C ALA A 257 -8.87 2.58 6.94
N VAL A 258 -8.43 3.82 7.19
CA VAL A 258 -8.93 5.02 6.49
C VAL A 258 -8.64 4.96 4.98
N ILE A 259 -7.42 4.56 4.59
CA ILE A 259 -7.07 4.40 3.16
C ILE A 259 -7.95 3.35 2.49
N LEU A 260 -8.17 2.21 3.16
CA LEU A 260 -9.01 1.13 2.66
C LEU A 260 -10.45 1.60 2.44
N ILE A 261 -11.05 2.21 3.47
CA ILE A 261 -12.43 2.71 3.43
C ILE A 261 -12.60 3.77 2.34
N ALA A 262 -11.70 4.74 2.28
CA ALA A 262 -11.75 5.82 1.30
C ALA A 262 -11.66 5.26 -0.12
N THR A 263 -10.73 4.34 -0.38
CA THR A 263 -10.57 3.72 -1.70
C THR A 263 -11.78 2.86 -2.07
N PHE A 264 -12.30 2.08 -1.12
CA PHE A 264 -13.48 1.24 -1.30
C PHE A 264 -14.70 2.06 -1.72
N PHE A 265 -15.05 3.11 -0.97
CA PHE A 265 -16.19 3.95 -1.30
C PHE A 265 -15.97 4.80 -2.55
N ALA A 266 -14.75 5.29 -2.77
CA ALA A 266 -14.41 5.98 -4.01
C ALA A 266 -14.62 5.07 -5.24
N THR A 267 -14.31 3.78 -5.13
CA THR A 267 -14.53 2.81 -6.22
C THR A 267 -16.02 2.58 -6.50
N LEU A 268 -16.90 2.75 -5.51
CA LEU A 268 -18.34 2.61 -5.67
C LEU A 268 -19.01 3.86 -6.25
N PHE A 269 -18.51 5.04 -5.92
CA PHE A 269 -19.20 6.31 -6.21
C PHE A 269 -18.52 7.21 -7.25
N LEU A 270 -17.24 6.98 -7.52
CA LEU A 270 -16.45 7.73 -8.50
C LEU A 270 -16.05 6.80 -9.65
N GLU A 271 -15.52 7.38 -10.72
CA GLU A 271 -14.89 6.61 -11.78
C GLU A 271 -13.65 5.88 -11.23
N LEU A 272 -13.36 4.70 -11.80
CA LEU A 272 -12.39 3.74 -11.26
C LEU A 272 -10.98 4.34 -11.15
N GLU A 273 -10.59 5.17 -12.12
CA GLU A 273 -9.31 5.88 -12.15
C GLU A 273 -9.15 6.85 -10.97
N PHE A 274 -10.20 7.61 -10.63
CA PHE A 274 -10.16 8.55 -9.51
C PHE A 274 -10.07 7.85 -8.17
N ALA A 275 -10.69 6.66 -8.03
CA ALA A 275 -10.57 5.87 -6.81
C ALA A 275 -9.11 5.46 -6.53
N ILE A 276 -8.37 5.06 -7.57
CA ILE A 276 -6.95 4.72 -7.45
C ILE A 276 -6.13 5.95 -7.11
N TYR A 277 -6.33 7.07 -7.82
CA TYR A 277 -5.59 8.30 -7.54
C TYR A 277 -5.82 8.82 -6.13
N LEU A 278 -7.07 8.78 -5.65
CA LEU A 278 -7.41 9.14 -4.29
C LEU A 278 -6.70 8.25 -3.27
N GLY A 279 -6.74 6.93 -3.45
CA GLY A 279 -6.08 5.99 -2.54
C GLY A 279 -4.57 6.19 -2.47
N VAL A 280 -3.91 6.36 -3.62
CA VAL A 280 -2.47 6.62 -3.71
C VAL A 280 -2.11 7.96 -3.05
N LEU A 281 -2.81 9.03 -3.40
CA LEU A 281 -2.56 10.36 -2.86
C LEU A 281 -2.76 10.38 -1.34
N LEU A 282 -3.84 9.77 -0.85
CA LEU A 282 -4.12 9.67 0.58
C LEU A 282 -3.03 8.87 1.32
N SER A 283 -2.55 7.76 0.73
CA SER A 283 -1.46 6.99 1.30
C SER A 283 -0.16 7.80 1.39
N LEU A 284 0.14 8.61 0.37
CA LEU A 284 1.31 9.49 0.35
C LEU A 284 1.20 10.61 1.39
N ILE A 285 0.03 11.26 1.50
CA ILE A 285 -0.23 12.31 2.49
C ILE A 285 -0.07 11.75 3.92
N ILE A 286 -0.63 10.58 4.21
CA ILE A 286 -0.51 9.93 5.52
C ILE A 286 0.94 9.55 5.81
N PHE A 287 1.66 9.01 4.82
CA PHE A 287 3.08 8.72 4.95
C PHE A 287 3.89 9.98 5.26
N LEU A 288 3.67 11.06 4.51
CA LEU A 288 4.33 12.35 4.73
C LEU A 288 4.01 12.93 6.12
N GLY A 289 2.76 12.84 6.57
CA GLY A 289 2.35 13.30 7.90
C GLY A 289 2.99 12.50 9.04
N ARG A 290 3.24 11.20 8.84
CA ARG A 290 3.99 10.37 9.80
C ARG A 290 5.47 10.74 9.83
N THR A 291 6.10 10.98 8.68
CA THR A 291 7.52 11.34 8.62
C THR A 291 7.80 12.79 9.00
N SER A 292 6.81 13.69 8.91
CA SER A 292 6.94 15.10 9.29
C SER A 292 6.94 15.32 10.81
N SER A 293 6.51 14.34 11.60
CA SER A 293 6.51 14.40 13.07
C SER A 293 7.37 13.26 13.64
N PRO A 294 8.70 13.27 13.39
CA PRO A 294 9.58 12.21 13.85
C PRO A 294 9.53 12.07 15.36
N GLU A 295 9.70 10.85 15.86
CA GLU A 295 9.80 10.62 17.30
C GLU A 295 11.10 11.23 17.83
N ILE A 296 10.96 12.10 18.84
CA ILE A 296 12.09 12.72 19.54
C ILE A 296 12.05 12.22 20.97
N ALA A 297 12.75 11.11 21.21
CA ALA A 297 12.82 10.45 22.49
C ALA A 297 13.78 11.20 23.42
N VAL A 298 13.37 11.42 24.67
CA VAL A 298 14.26 11.96 25.70
C VAL A 298 14.97 10.82 26.38
N LEU A 299 16.31 10.92 26.43
CA LEU A 299 17.16 9.89 27.00
C LEU A 299 17.76 10.35 28.33
N ALA A 300 17.94 9.41 29.24
CA ALA A 300 18.68 9.60 30.48
C ALA A 300 19.65 8.43 30.70
N PRO A 301 20.80 8.68 31.37
CA PRO A 301 21.66 7.60 31.87
C PRO A 301 20.90 6.65 32.80
N ASP A 302 20.88 5.37 32.45
CA ASP A 302 20.45 4.27 33.30
C ASP A 302 21.68 3.45 33.67
N VAL A 303 22.00 3.44 34.96
CA VAL A 303 23.18 2.78 35.48
C VAL A 303 22.71 1.55 36.23
N ASP A 304 22.99 0.37 35.68
CA ASP A 304 22.72 -0.87 36.40
C ASP A 304 23.77 -1.02 37.53
N PRO A 305 23.35 -1.02 38.81
CA PRO A 305 24.28 -1.17 39.94
C PRO A 305 25.07 -2.49 39.91
N ARG A 306 24.60 -3.51 39.18
CA ARG A 306 25.22 -4.83 39.12
C ARG A 306 26.41 -4.93 38.17
N TYR A 307 26.45 -4.09 37.13
CA TYR A 307 27.42 -4.24 36.03
C TYR A 307 28.25 -2.97 35.77
N ASP A 308 28.02 -1.87 36.50
CA ASP A 308 28.63 -0.54 36.27
C ASP A 308 28.63 -0.12 34.78
N ARG A 309 27.57 -0.52 34.06
CA ARG A 309 27.35 -0.16 32.66
C ARG A 309 26.26 0.90 32.61
N MET A 310 26.59 2.02 31.98
CA MET A 310 25.64 3.09 31.68
C MET A 310 25.02 2.84 30.31
N MET A 311 23.71 2.70 30.26
CA MET A 311 22.93 2.71 29.03
C MET A 311 22.12 4.00 28.95
N LEU A 312 21.78 4.44 27.75
CA LEU A 312 20.83 5.52 27.57
C LEU A 312 19.45 4.92 27.38
N THR A 313 18.53 5.21 28.30
CA THR A 313 17.17 4.68 28.28
C THR A 313 16.18 5.82 28.16
N GLU A 314 15.06 5.57 27.48
CA GLU A 314 14.00 6.55 27.30
C GLU A 314 13.26 6.81 28.61
N THR A 315 13.11 8.08 28.97
CA THR A 315 12.48 8.47 30.24
C THR A 315 10.99 8.17 30.29
N ASN A 316 10.34 7.99 29.14
CA ASN A 316 8.96 7.52 29.04
C ASN A 316 8.81 6.03 29.41
N SER A 317 9.85 5.22 29.20
CA SER A 317 9.82 3.78 29.51
C SER A 317 10.16 3.49 30.97
N LYS A 318 11.01 4.33 31.58
CA LYS A 318 11.46 4.19 32.97
C LYS A 318 11.66 5.59 33.58
N PRO A 319 11.11 5.87 34.78
CA PRO A 319 11.35 7.14 35.44
C PRO A 319 12.82 7.23 35.87
N LEU A 320 13.59 8.02 35.13
CA LEU A 320 15.02 8.22 35.34
C LEU A 320 15.27 9.71 35.58
N ASP A 321 16.21 10.00 36.48
CA ASP A 321 16.67 11.36 36.72
C ASP A 321 17.41 11.89 35.50
N GLU A 322 17.11 13.14 35.13
CA GLU A 322 17.75 13.82 34.02
C GLU A 322 18.76 14.86 34.52
N CYS A 323 19.77 15.18 33.71
CA CYS A 323 20.66 16.29 34.03
C CYS A 323 19.93 17.65 33.94
N PRO A 324 20.02 18.53 34.95
CA PRO A 324 19.37 19.85 34.91
C PRO A 324 19.93 20.80 33.84
N HIS A 325 21.17 20.60 33.40
CA HIS A 325 21.88 21.52 32.50
C HIS A 325 22.11 20.96 31.10
N LEU A 326 21.90 19.67 30.90
CA LEU A 326 22.09 18.96 29.64
C LEU A 326 20.81 18.18 29.30
N LYS A 327 20.29 18.37 28.10
CA LYS A 327 19.23 17.51 27.54
C LYS A 327 19.85 16.52 26.57
N ILE A 328 19.54 15.24 26.72
CA ILE A 328 19.88 14.21 25.75
C ILE A 328 18.60 13.80 25.03
N ILE A 329 18.62 13.88 23.71
CA ILE A 329 17.51 13.46 22.86
C ILE A 329 18.01 12.53 21.77
N ARG A 330 17.15 11.61 21.32
CA ARG A 330 17.36 10.83 20.09
C ARG A 330 16.31 11.28 19.08
N ILE A 331 16.74 11.59 17.87
CA ILE A 331 15.82 11.88 16.77
C ILE A 331 15.78 10.62 15.89
N ASP A 332 14.60 10.04 15.75
CA ASP A 332 14.37 8.89 14.89
C ASP A 332 13.89 9.34 13.50
N MET A 333 14.22 8.57 12.45
CA MET A 333 13.89 8.83 11.04
C MET A 333 14.74 9.92 10.34
N SER A 334 14.12 10.82 9.59
CA SER A 334 14.80 11.74 8.66
C SER A 334 14.60 13.18 9.11
N VAL A 335 15.64 14.02 9.00
CA VAL A 335 15.55 15.46 9.21
C VAL A 335 15.50 16.14 7.86
N TYR A 336 14.30 16.50 7.42
CA TYR A 336 14.08 17.08 6.09
C TYR A 336 13.09 18.24 6.17
N PHE A 337 12.88 18.97 5.07
CA PHE A 337 11.98 20.14 5.03
C PHE A 337 10.61 19.92 5.70
N GLY A 338 10.05 18.71 5.61
CA GLY A 338 8.76 18.37 6.21
C GLY A 338 8.79 18.24 7.73
N SER A 339 9.93 17.90 8.34
CA SER A 339 10.05 17.67 9.78
C SER A 339 10.62 18.85 10.57
N LEU A 340 11.09 19.91 9.89
CA LEU A 340 11.84 21.01 10.53
C LEU A 340 11.05 21.71 11.62
N ASN A 341 9.83 22.15 11.30
CA ASN A 341 8.98 22.87 12.24
C ASN A 341 8.72 22.06 13.52
N PHE A 342 8.56 20.74 13.40
CA PHE A 342 8.34 19.87 14.55
C PHE A 342 9.61 19.76 15.41
N ILE A 343 10.76 19.50 14.78
CA ILE A 343 12.06 19.37 15.46
C ILE A 343 12.42 20.70 16.14
N GLN A 344 12.37 21.81 15.41
CA GLN A 344 12.68 23.14 15.92
C GLN A 344 11.77 23.52 17.09
N SER A 345 10.45 23.27 16.96
CA SER A 345 9.50 23.50 18.07
C SER A 345 9.83 22.67 19.31
N LYS A 346 10.39 21.46 19.15
CA LYS A 346 10.78 20.61 20.28
C LYS A 346 12.08 21.10 20.92
N LEU A 347 13.07 21.49 20.12
CA LEU A 347 14.33 22.06 20.60
C LEU A 347 14.10 23.38 21.33
N TYR A 348 13.28 24.26 20.77
CA TYR A 348 12.84 25.50 21.42
C TYR A 348 12.12 25.25 22.76
N LYS A 349 11.21 24.25 22.82
CA LYS A 349 10.58 23.88 24.09
C LYS A 349 11.59 23.38 25.14
N ILE A 350 12.67 22.71 24.73
CA ILE A 350 13.73 22.27 25.62
C ILE A 350 14.55 23.47 26.11
N SER A 351 14.97 24.37 25.21
CA SER A 351 15.84 25.50 25.57
C SER A 351 15.11 26.53 26.42
N GLU A 352 13.88 26.89 26.09
CA GLU A 352 13.14 27.96 26.75
C GLU A 352 12.34 27.49 27.95
N LYS A 353 11.53 26.43 27.79
CA LYS A 353 10.62 26.01 28.87
C LYS A 353 11.30 25.16 29.93
N GLN A 354 12.33 24.39 29.55
CA GLN A 354 13.07 23.54 30.49
C GLN A 354 14.39 24.20 30.94
N ASN A 355 14.71 25.39 30.41
CA ASN A 355 15.94 26.15 30.66
C ASN A 355 17.23 25.30 30.48
N ARG A 356 17.24 24.43 29.47
CA ARG A 356 18.38 23.55 29.14
C ARG A 356 19.02 24.01 27.84
N LYS A 357 20.13 24.72 27.97
CA LYS A 357 20.84 25.35 26.85
C LYS A 357 21.84 24.41 26.16
N HIS A 358 22.30 23.35 26.82
CA HIS A 358 23.10 22.29 26.18
C HIS A 358 22.20 21.14 25.75
N ILE A 359 22.21 20.81 24.46
CA ILE A 359 21.41 19.73 23.89
C ILE A 359 22.32 18.78 23.11
N VAL A 360 22.28 17.49 23.47
CA VAL A 360 22.93 16.42 22.70
C VAL A 360 21.89 15.63 21.93
N ILE A 361 22.04 15.61 20.62
CA ILE A 361 21.32 14.73 19.71
C ILE A 361 22.14 13.45 19.54
N ILE A 362 21.60 12.35 20.08
CA ILE A 362 22.02 11.01 19.71
C ILE A 362 21.46 10.74 18.31
N ALA A 363 22.36 10.73 17.32
CA ALA A 363 22.02 10.76 15.89
C ALA A 363 22.02 9.37 15.22
N ASP A 364 22.06 8.30 16.02
CA ASP A 364 22.03 6.92 15.52
C ASP A 364 20.69 6.56 14.86
N GLY A 365 19.60 7.18 15.30
CA GLY A 365 18.26 7.07 14.70
C GLY A 365 18.09 7.81 13.38
N ILE A 366 18.98 8.76 13.06
CA ILE A 366 18.85 9.60 11.86
C ILE A 366 19.35 8.84 10.64
N ASN A 367 18.51 8.69 9.62
CA ASN A 367 18.83 7.97 8.38
C ASN A 367 19.16 8.88 7.20
N PHE A 368 18.60 10.10 7.20
CA PHE A 368 18.73 11.04 6.10
C PHE A 368 18.57 12.46 6.61
N ILE A 369 19.36 13.38 6.06
CA ILE A 369 19.23 14.82 6.26
C ILE A 369 19.34 15.53 4.91
N ASP A 370 18.39 16.41 4.61
CA ASP A 370 18.44 17.26 3.41
C ASP A 370 19.13 18.61 3.70
N LEU A 371 19.25 19.45 2.66
CA LEU A 371 19.89 20.76 2.78
C LEU A 371 19.21 21.64 3.84
N ALA A 372 17.89 21.76 3.78
CA ALA A 372 17.11 22.59 4.69
C ALA A 372 17.20 22.10 6.15
N GLY A 373 17.27 20.79 6.35
CA GLY A 373 17.51 20.17 7.65
C GLY A 373 18.88 20.47 8.23
N ALA A 374 19.92 20.46 7.40
CA ALA A 374 21.25 20.84 7.83
C ALA A 374 21.33 22.34 8.17
N GLU A 375 20.72 23.21 7.36
CA GLU A 375 20.66 24.66 7.60
C GLU A 375 19.93 24.99 8.90
N MET A 376 18.75 24.41 9.12
CA MET A 376 17.97 24.60 10.36
C MET A 376 18.77 24.18 11.61
N LEU A 377 19.53 23.08 11.53
CA LEU A 377 20.38 22.65 12.65
C LEU A 377 21.58 23.57 12.89
N CYS A 378 22.10 24.25 11.85
CA CYS A 378 23.12 25.28 12.01
C CYS A 378 22.55 26.52 12.70
N GLU A 379 21.40 27.02 12.24
CA GLU A 379 20.71 28.16 12.85
C GLU A 379 20.37 27.88 14.33
N GLU A 380 19.95 26.66 14.64
CA GLU A 380 19.66 26.23 16.01
C GLU A 380 20.92 26.11 16.87
N ALA A 381 22.05 25.70 16.29
CA ALA A 381 23.33 25.67 16.98
C ALA A 381 23.79 27.09 17.33
N ASP A 382 23.72 28.03 16.37
CA ASP A 382 24.07 29.44 16.58
C ASP A 382 23.20 30.06 17.68
N ARG A 383 21.88 29.85 17.63
CA ARG A 383 20.95 30.34 18.66
C ARG A 383 21.29 29.82 20.06
N LEU A 384 21.57 28.52 20.19
CA LEU A 384 21.91 27.93 21.49
C LEU A 384 23.27 28.40 22.01
N GLU A 385 24.23 28.68 21.11
CA GLU A 385 25.53 29.24 21.48
C GLU A 385 25.41 30.68 21.99
N GLU A 386 24.60 31.52 21.34
CA GLU A 386 24.28 32.88 21.81
C GLU A 386 23.65 32.89 23.21
N GLU A 387 22.88 31.84 23.55
CA GLU A 387 22.27 31.64 24.87
C GLU A 387 23.24 31.02 25.91
N GLY A 388 24.53 30.85 25.59
CA GLY A 388 25.55 30.28 26.46
C GLY A 388 25.53 28.75 26.57
N GLY A 389 24.87 28.10 25.60
CA GLY A 389 24.65 26.66 25.49
C GLY A 389 25.40 26.02 24.33
N GLY A 390 24.73 25.09 23.63
CA GLY A 390 25.20 24.54 22.37
C GLY A 390 24.45 23.30 21.93
N LEU A 391 24.49 23.03 20.62
CA LEU A 391 23.96 21.83 20.00
C LEU A 391 25.09 20.85 19.67
N TYR A 392 24.95 19.60 20.10
CA TYR A 392 25.99 18.57 19.99
C TYR A 392 25.41 17.30 19.38
N PHE A 393 26.21 16.57 18.61
CA PHE A 393 25.79 15.35 17.91
C PHE A 393 26.68 14.19 18.30
N ALA A 394 26.09 13.04 18.62
CA ALA A 394 26.82 11.81 18.91
C ALA A 394 26.28 10.63 18.10
N GLY A 395 27.19 9.87 17.48
CA GLY A 395 26.85 8.63 16.76
C GLY A 395 26.18 8.85 15.39
N LEU A 396 26.63 9.86 14.64
CA LEU A 396 26.17 10.08 13.27
C LEU A 396 26.52 8.89 12.37
N LYS A 397 25.54 8.43 11.58
CA LYS A 397 25.82 7.47 10.51
C LYS A 397 26.69 8.11 9.41
N PRO A 398 27.56 7.35 8.73
CA PRO A 398 28.42 7.87 7.66
C PRO A 398 27.65 8.60 6.55
N ILE A 399 26.45 8.11 6.19
CA ILE A 399 25.62 8.76 5.16
C ILE A 399 25.14 10.14 5.60
N VAL A 400 24.80 10.31 6.88
CA VAL A 400 24.34 11.58 7.45
C VAL A 400 25.52 12.53 7.62
N TYR A 401 26.66 12.03 8.11
CA TYR A 401 27.89 12.80 8.22
C TYR A 401 28.33 13.37 6.85
N HIS A 402 28.25 12.58 5.78
CA HIS A 402 28.57 13.03 4.44
C HIS A 402 27.58 14.08 3.92
N SER A 403 26.28 13.98 4.25
CA SER A 403 25.31 15.04 3.96
C SER A 403 25.66 16.35 4.68
N PHE A 404 25.93 16.30 5.99
CA PHE A 404 26.41 17.45 6.78
C PHE A 404 27.70 18.07 6.22
N GLY A 405 28.63 17.24 5.74
CA GLY A 405 29.88 17.70 5.15
C GLY A 405 29.65 18.46 3.84
N LYS A 406 28.75 17.97 2.98
CA LYS A 406 28.40 18.64 1.71
C LYS A 406 27.70 19.98 1.92
N THR A 407 26.93 20.13 2.99
CA THR A 407 26.25 21.39 3.33
C THR A 407 27.13 22.35 4.13
N HIS A 408 28.41 22.02 4.37
CA HIS A 408 29.35 22.78 5.21
C HIS A 408 28.91 22.94 6.68
N ALA A 409 27.86 22.25 7.10
CA ALA A 409 27.29 22.36 8.44
C ALA A 409 28.28 21.89 9.53
N ILE A 410 29.15 20.90 9.23
CA ILE A 410 30.22 20.48 10.16
C ILE A 410 31.21 21.62 10.42
N LYS A 411 31.57 22.36 9.36
CA LYS A 411 32.52 23.47 9.46
C LYS A 411 31.89 24.66 10.17
N HIS A 412 30.59 24.89 9.98
CA HIS A 412 29.83 25.97 10.61
C HIS A 412 29.66 25.73 12.12
N ILE A 413 29.09 24.58 12.51
CA ILE A 413 28.84 24.22 13.92
C ILE A 413 30.16 23.92 14.66
N GLY A 414 31.18 23.45 13.93
CA GLY A 414 32.51 23.17 14.46
C GLY A 414 32.71 21.71 14.88
N ASN A 415 33.89 21.17 14.57
CA ASN A 415 34.21 19.75 14.79
C ASN A 415 34.07 19.29 16.25
N ASN A 416 34.24 20.20 17.23
CA ASN A 416 34.15 19.87 18.65
C ASN A 416 32.71 19.57 19.12
N HIS A 417 31.72 19.74 18.25
CA HIS A 417 30.32 19.44 18.52
C HIS A 417 29.89 18.06 17.99
N PHE A 418 30.76 17.39 17.24
CA PHE A 418 30.48 16.09 16.62
C PHE A 418 31.34 15.00 17.26
N PHE A 419 30.69 13.95 17.75
CA PHE A 419 31.36 12.86 18.45
C PHE A 419 31.00 11.51 17.83
N ASP A 420 32.02 10.70 17.56
CA ASP A 420 31.81 9.32 17.09
C ASP A 420 31.27 8.42 18.20
N HIS A 421 31.71 8.66 19.45
CA HIS A 421 31.33 7.87 20.61
C HIS A 421 30.58 8.70 21.66
N LYS A 422 29.47 8.14 22.17
CA LYS A 422 28.62 8.78 23.18
C LYS A 422 29.38 9.18 24.46
N PRO A 423 30.31 8.36 25.02
CA PRO A 423 31.09 8.74 26.20
C PRO A 423 31.97 9.98 25.99
N ASP A 424 32.56 10.15 24.80
CA ASP A 424 33.43 11.30 24.52
C ASP A 424 32.64 12.61 24.52
N ALA A 425 31.39 12.56 24.02
CA ALA A 425 30.45 13.67 24.10
C ALA A 425 30.16 14.05 25.55
N PHE A 426 29.79 13.08 26.39
CA PHE A 426 29.44 13.33 27.79
C PHE A 426 30.62 13.85 28.61
N LYS A 427 31.82 13.31 28.41
CA LYS A 427 33.04 13.78 29.09
C LYS A 427 33.39 15.22 28.72
N THR A 428 33.27 15.57 27.44
CA THR A 428 33.54 16.93 26.94
C THR A 428 32.52 17.92 27.49
N LEU A 429 31.23 17.56 27.45
CA LEU A 429 30.14 18.38 27.94
C LEU A 429 30.16 18.57 29.44
N HIS A 430 30.48 17.53 30.20
CA HIS A 430 30.66 17.64 31.65
C HIS A 430 31.72 18.70 31.99
N ARG A 431 32.87 18.66 31.30
CA ARG A 431 33.95 19.65 31.50
C ARG A 431 33.50 21.07 31.12
N LEU A 432 32.73 21.23 30.04
CA LEU A 432 32.22 22.54 29.60
C LEU A 432 31.22 23.11 30.61
N ILE A 433 30.22 22.33 31.01
CA ILE A 433 29.17 22.76 31.95
C ILE A 433 29.76 23.03 33.34
N ARG A 434 30.74 22.23 33.78
CA ARG A 434 31.48 22.45 35.03
C ARG A 434 32.21 23.79 35.01
N LYS A 435 32.91 24.14 33.92
CA LYS A 435 33.60 25.44 33.79
C LYS A 435 32.66 26.64 33.90
N GLN A 436 31.37 26.45 33.62
CA GLN A 436 30.34 27.48 33.80
C GLN A 436 29.82 27.57 35.25
N GLY A 437 30.36 26.79 36.20
CA GLY A 437 29.92 26.76 37.60
C GLY A 437 28.56 26.09 37.83
N LYS A 438 27.94 25.51 36.79
CA LYS A 438 26.57 24.97 36.86
C LYS A 438 26.48 23.61 37.58
N CYS A 439 27.59 22.89 37.74
CA CYS A 439 27.58 21.56 38.36
C CYS A 439 27.75 21.59 39.90
N GLU A 440 28.12 22.73 40.49
CA GLU A 440 28.33 22.87 41.94
C GLU A 440 27.01 22.63 42.70
N GLY A 441 27.03 21.68 43.65
CA GLY A 441 25.84 21.36 44.47
C GLY A 441 24.72 20.59 43.74
N CYS A 442 24.96 20.07 42.53
CA CYS A 442 23.98 19.28 41.79
C CYS A 442 23.68 17.94 42.51
N LYS A 443 22.41 17.71 42.87
CA LYS A 443 21.96 16.51 43.61
C LYS A 443 21.75 15.27 42.75
N PHE A 444 21.56 15.44 41.43
CA PHE A 444 21.16 14.34 40.54
C PHE A 444 22.34 13.44 40.14
N ARG A 445 23.54 14.01 39.94
CA ARG A 445 24.81 13.31 39.60
C ARG A 445 24.62 12.09 38.67
N VAL A 446 23.88 12.27 37.58
CA VAL A 446 23.40 11.17 36.71
C VAL A 446 24.48 10.50 35.87
N PHE A 447 25.57 11.20 35.58
CA PHE A 447 26.68 10.66 34.78
C PHE A 447 27.78 10.05 35.66
N LYS A 448 28.63 9.21 35.05
CA LYS A 448 29.82 8.66 35.72
C LYS A 448 30.79 9.79 36.08
N GLU A 449 30.99 10.72 35.16
CA GLU A 449 31.84 11.89 35.30
C GLU A 449 31.42 12.79 36.47
N CYS A 450 30.11 12.86 36.79
CA CYS A 450 29.61 13.61 37.94
C CYS A 450 29.89 12.93 39.28
N ARG A 451 30.00 11.60 39.30
CA ARG A 451 30.22 10.80 40.51
C ARG A 451 31.70 10.65 40.84
N GLU A 452 32.55 10.70 39.82
CA GLU A 452 34.00 10.57 39.94
C GLU A 452 34.71 11.93 40.13
N ASP A 453 33.99 13.05 40.16
CA ASP A 453 34.58 14.40 40.27
C ASP A 453 34.81 14.81 41.74
N PRO A 454 36.05 14.82 42.25
CA PRO A 454 36.36 15.07 43.66
C PRO A 454 36.14 16.52 44.10
N GLU A 455 35.96 17.46 43.17
CA GLU A 455 35.73 18.88 43.48
C GLU A 455 34.23 19.24 43.57
N ILE A 456 33.35 18.33 43.15
CA ILE A 456 31.88 18.50 43.21
C ILE A 456 31.27 17.58 44.28
N SER A 457 32.02 16.55 44.72
CA SER A 457 31.58 15.43 45.54
C SER A 457 31.21 15.79 46.97
#